data_AF-A0A3B0RUJ2-F1
#
_entry.id   AF-A0A3B0RUJ2-F1
#
_cell.length_a   1.000
_cell.length_b   1.000
_cell.length_c   1.000
_cell.angle_alpha   90.00
_cell.angle_beta   90.00
_cell.angle_gamma   90.00
#
_symmetry.space_group_name_H-M   'P 1'
#
loop_
_entity.id
_entity.type
_entity.pdbx_description
1 polymer ?
#
loop_
_entity_poly.entity_id
_entity_poly.type
_entity_poly.pdbx_seq_one_letter_code
_entity_poly.pdbx_strand_id
1 'polypeptide(L)'
;VFVVRRIMDAFRSINELVVGTMFVVTVGLGPFAGVLALAIHTTGVLAKLFSEAVEAMDAGPVEGVRATGARSIHEVVWGVIPQVAPLWTSYALYRFESNTRSATILGLIGAGGIGQLLFEQIRSFQYGKTAAILLIIIVAVTLVDFLSQVLRKRLM
;
A
#
# COMPACT_ATOMS: atom_id res chain seq x y z
N VAL A 1 -20.14 9.81 -5.74
CA VAL A 1 -19.73 8.38 -5.83
C VAL A 1 -19.07 8.05 -7.17
N PHE A 2 -19.72 8.31 -8.33
CA PHE A 2 -19.19 7.94 -9.66
C PHE A 2 -17.87 8.63 -10.07
N VAL A 3 -17.72 9.92 -9.79
CA VAL A 3 -16.48 10.68 -10.09
C VAL A 3 -15.31 10.20 -9.23
N VAL A 4 -15.55 9.95 -7.94
CA VAL A 4 -14.54 9.42 -7.01
C VAL A 4 -14.09 8.02 -7.42
N ARG A 5 -15.03 7.13 -7.79
CA ARG A 5 -14.70 5.80 -8.33
C ARG A 5 -13.83 5.87 -9.58
N ARG A 6 -14.14 6.77 -10.53
CA ARG A 6 -13.33 6.92 -11.75
C ARG A 6 -11.92 7.46 -11.49
N ILE A 7 -11.78 8.42 -10.57
CA ILE A 7 -10.47 8.92 -10.16
C ILE A 7 -9.65 7.78 -9.53
N MET A 8 -10.26 6.96 -8.69
CA MET A 8 -9.60 5.82 -8.06
C MET A 8 -9.23 4.70 -9.04
N ASP A 9 -10.07 4.42 -10.02
CA ASP A 9 -9.74 3.48 -11.10
C ASP A 9 -8.59 3.98 -11.97
N ALA A 10 -8.52 5.29 -12.21
CA ALA A 10 -7.38 5.91 -12.87
C ALA A 10 -6.09 5.75 -12.04
N PHE A 11 -6.14 5.98 -10.72
CA PHE A 11 -5.00 5.75 -9.83
C PHE A 11 -4.51 4.30 -9.81
N ARG A 12 -5.41 3.31 -9.99
CA ARG A 12 -5.04 1.90 -10.10
C ARG A 12 -4.52 1.53 -11.49
N SER A 13 -4.98 2.21 -12.54
CA SER A 13 -4.49 1.97 -13.92
C SER A 13 -3.07 2.50 -14.15
N ILE A 14 -2.67 3.52 -13.39
CA ILE A 14 -1.34 4.10 -13.46
C ILE A 14 -0.43 3.26 -12.57
N ASN A 15 0.44 2.48 -13.20
CA ASN A 15 1.46 1.69 -12.51
C ASN A 15 2.33 2.59 -11.59
N GLU A 16 2.68 2.13 -10.39
CA GLU A 16 3.57 2.83 -9.46
C GLU A 16 4.91 3.27 -10.07
N LEU A 17 5.40 2.58 -11.11
CA LEU A 17 6.58 2.98 -11.89
C LEU A 17 6.38 4.28 -12.66
N VAL A 18 5.19 4.51 -13.20
CA VAL A 18 4.86 5.74 -13.93
C VAL A 18 4.82 6.92 -12.95
N VAL A 19 4.14 6.74 -11.81
CA VAL A 19 4.11 7.73 -10.73
C VAL A 19 5.53 7.98 -10.19
N GLY A 20 6.30 6.91 -9.99
CA GLY A 20 7.70 6.96 -9.57
C GLY A 20 8.57 7.78 -10.51
N THR A 21 8.45 7.56 -11.81
CA THR A 21 9.23 8.31 -12.81
C THR A 21 8.88 9.80 -12.80
N MET A 22 7.60 10.15 -12.63
CA MET A 22 7.19 11.55 -12.49
C MET A 22 7.81 12.22 -11.25
N PHE A 23 7.85 11.51 -10.11
CA PHE A 23 8.46 12.02 -8.88
C PHE A 23 9.98 12.12 -8.95
N VAL A 24 10.64 11.17 -9.62
CA VAL A 24 12.09 11.23 -9.85
C VAL A 24 12.44 12.46 -10.70
N VAL A 25 11.62 12.79 -11.71
CA VAL A 25 11.84 13.98 -12.56
C VAL A 25 11.55 15.29 -11.80
N THR A 26 10.52 15.33 -10.96
CA THR A 26 10.09 16.57 -10.28
C THR A 26 10.85 16.87 -8.99
N VAL A 27 11.18 15.84 -8.21
CA VAL A 27 11.80 15.98 -6.88
C VAL A 27 13.28 15.58 -6.90
N GLY A 28 13.72 14.88 -7.95
CA GLY A 28 15.08 14.38 -8.11
C GLY A 28 15.23 12.91 -7.73
N LEU A 29 16.43 12.39 -7.97
CA LEU A 29 16.80 11.01 -7.63
C LEU A 29 16.83 10.80 -6.10
N GLY A 30 16.49 9.59 -5.69
CA GLY A 30 16.67 9.12 -4.32
C GLY A 30 15.40 8.62 -3.62
N PRO A 31 15.54 8.16 -2.35
CA PRO A 31 14.49 7.49 -1.59
C PRO A 31 13.20 8.29 -1.44
N PHE A 32 13.31 9.62 -1.36
CA PHE A 32 12.16 10.50 -1.14
C PHE A 32 11.16 10.45 -2.31
N ALA A 33 11.64 10.43 -3.55
CA ALA A 33 10.79 10.27 -4.73
C ALA A 33 10.03 8.93 -4.72
N GLY A 34 10.71 7.86 -4.30
CA GLY A 34 10.10 6.53 -4.14
C GLY A 34 9.01 6.51 -3.07
N VAL A 35 9.26 7.11 -1.91
CA VAL A 35 8.27 7.20 -0.82
C VAL A 35 7.05 7.99 -1.25
N LEU A 36 7.21 9.14 -1.93
CA LEU A 36 6.09 9.93 -2.43
C LEU A 36 5.27 9.17 -3.48
N ALA A 37 5.94 8.51 -4.42
CA ALA A 37 5.29 7.74 -5.46
C ALA A 37 4.46 6.59 -4.87
N LEU A 38 5.07 5.83 -3.94
CA LEU A 38 4.37 4.79 -3.21
C LEU A 38 3.24 5.39 -2.39
N ALA A 39 3.44 6.46 -1.61
CA ALA A 39 2.40 7.06 -0.76
C ALA A 39 1.17 7.50 -1.54
N ILE A 40 1.34 8.13 -2.71
CA ILE A 40 0.21 8.62 -3.52
C ILE A 40 -0.57 7.48 -4.15
N HIS A 41 0.12 6.54 -4.81
CA HIS A 41 -0.51 5.31 -5.32
C HIS A 41 -1.17 4.52 -4.15
N THR A 42 -0.48 4.51 -3.00
CA THR A 42 -0.90 3.88 -1.75
C THR A 42 -2.08 4.59 -1.09
N THR A 43 -2.36 5.85 -1.40
CA THR A 43 -3.53 6.53 -0.84
C THR A 43 -4.73 6.31 -1.75
N GLY A 44 -4.54 6.43 -3.07
CA GLY A 44 -5.61 6.26 -4.06
C GLY A 44 -6.29 4.89 -3.99
N VAL A 45 -5.51 3.80 -3.97
CA VAL A 45 -6.08 2.45 -3.95
C VAL A 45 -6.73 2.12 -2.59
N LEU A 46 -6.16 2.55 -1.46
CA LEU A 46 -6.79 2.30 -0.14
C LEU A 46 -8.07 3.08 0.05
N ALA A 47 -8.11 4.34 -0.39
CA ALA A 47 -9.33 5.13 -0.31
C ALA A 47 -10.49 4.41 -1.01
N LYS A 48 -10.22 3.73 -2.14
CA LYS A 48 -11.24 2.98 -2.88
C LYS A 48 -11.69 1.75 -2.10
N LEU A 49 -10.73 0.92 -1.71
CA LEU A 49 -11.00 -0.32 -0.98
C LEU A 49 -11.70 -0.04 0.36
N PHE A 50 -11.32 1.03 1.05
CA PHE A 50 -11.96 1.44 2.29
C PHE A 50 -13.38 1.96 2.05
N SER A 51 -13.61 2.73 0.99
CA SER A 51 -14.96 3.17 0.61
C SER A 51 -15.85 2.00 0.24
N GLU A 52 -15.36 1.03 -0.54
CA GLU A 52 -16.11 -0.17 -0.92
C GLU A 52 -16.42 -1.06 0.30
N ALA A 53 -15.49 -1.17 1.25
CA ALA A 53 -15.73 -1.86 2.51
C ALA A 53 -16.83 -1.21 3.36
N VAL A 54 -16.89 0.12 3.38
CA VAL A 54 -17.96 0.88 4.05
C VAL A 54 -19.28 0.74 3.29
N GLU A 55 -19.29 0.80 1.96
CA GLU A 55 -20.49 0.62 1.15
C GLU A 55 -21.11 -0.79 1.29
N ALA A 56 -20.30 -1.81 1.60
CA ALA A 56 -20.74 -3.20 1.72
C ALA A 56 -21.15 -3.64 3.14
N MET A 57 -21.07 -2.76 4.15
CA MET A 57 -21.40 -3.11 5.52
C MET A 57 -22.91 -3.26 5.74
N ASP A 58 -23.31 -4.02 6.77
CA ASP A 58 -24.71 -4.13 7.16
C ASP A 58 -25.17 -2.85 7.89
N ALA A 59 -26.33 -2.33 7.50
CA ALA A 59 -26.95 -1.18 8.13
C ALA A 59 -27.54 -1.49 9.51
N GLY A 60 -27.85 -2.76 9.80
CA GLY A 60 -28.49 -3.19 11.04
C GLY A 60 -27.80 -2.69 12.32
N PRO A 61 -26.48 -2.93 12.52
CA PRO A 61 -25.76 -2.43 13.70
C PRO A 61 -25.73 -0.90 13.80
N VAL A 62 -25.69 -0.18 12.67
CA VAL A 62 -25.69 1.29 12.64
C VAL A 62 -27.06 1.84 13.06
N GLU A 63 -28.14 1.24 12.57
CA GLU A 63 -29.51 1.56 12.96
C GLU A 63 -29.78 1.24 14.43
N GLY A 64 -29.21 0.14 14.94
CA GLY A 64 -29.26 -0.23 16.35
C GLY A 64 -28.64 0.84 17.26
N VAL A 65 -27.47 1.37 16.89
CA VAL A 65 -26.84 2.50 17.62
C VAL A 65 -27.70 3.75 17.52
N ARG A 66 -28.26 4.07 16.34
CA ARG A 66 -29.15 5.22 16.16
C ARG A 66 -30.41 5.14 17.03
N ALA A 67 -31.00 3.94 17.17
CA ALA A 67 -32.20 3.72 17.97
C ALA A 67 -32.01 4.04 19.47
N THR A 68 -30.76 4.07 19.96
CA THR A 68 -30.44 4.47 21.34
C THR A 68 -30.47 6.00 21.57
N GLY A 69 -30.73 6.80 20.52
CA GLY A 69 -30.66 8.26 20.57
C GLY A 69 -29.25 8.83 20.40
N ALA A 70 -28.30 8.01 19.92
CA ALA A 70 -26.91 8.39 19.75
C ALA A 70 -26.72 9.44 18.64
N ARG A 71 -25.76 10.35 18.83
CA ARG A 71 -25.35 11.33 17.81
C ARG A 71 -24.60 10.66 16.66
N SER A 72 -24.62 11.24 15.46
CA SER A 72 -24.00 10.69 14.24
C SER A 72 -22.53 10.27 14.37
N ILE A 73 -21.75 10.91 15.24
CA ILE A 73 -20.36 10.49 15.50
C ILE A 73 -20.27 9.12 16.20
N HIS A 74 -21.23 8.81 17.07
CA HIS A 74 -21.32 7.53 17.77
C HIS A 74 -21.78 6.41 16.82
N GLU A 75 -22.63 6.73 15.84
CA GLU A 75 -23.00 5.78 14.77
C GLU A 75 -21.76 5.35 13.98
N VAL A 76 -20.85 6.29 13.67
CA VAL A 76 -19.60 5.97 12.97
C VAL A 76 -18.65 5.16 13.85
N VAL A 77 -18.41 5.63 15.08
CA VAL A 77 -17.42 5.01 15.97
C VAL A 77 -17.84 3.62 16.46
N TRP A 78 -19.13 3.41 16.73
CA TRP A 78 -19.63 2.18 17.34
C TRP A 78 -20.44 1.30 16.39
N GLY A 79 -21.01 1.86 15.32
CA GLY A 79 -21.71 1.11 14.28
C GLY A 79 -20.79 0.75 13.12
N VAL A 80 -20.10 1.72 12.53
CA VAL A 80 -19.34 1.54 11.28
C VAL A 80 -17.93 0.98 11.51
N ILE A 81 -17.11 1.69 12.31
CA ILE A 81 -15.68 1.37 12.49
C ILE A 81 -15.44 -0.09 12.92
N PRO A 82 -16.17 -0.66 13.91
CA PRO A 82 -15.89 -2.01 14.37
C PRO A 82 -16.12 -3.08 13.29
N GLN A 83 -17.08 -2.84 12.37
CA GLN A 83 -17.37 -3.76 11.28
C GLN A 83 -16.32 -3.71 10.16
N VAL A 84 -15.85 -2.51 9.82
CA VAL A 84 -14.92 -2.32 8.69
C VAL A 84 -13.45 -2.39 9.09
N ALA A 85 -13.11 -2.18 10.37
CA ALA A 85 -11.72 -2.13 10.85
C ALA A 85 -10.90 -3.41 10.56
N PRO A 86 -11.43 -4.65 10.76
CA PRO A 86 -10.69 -5.86 10.41
C PRO A 86 -10.33 -5.92 8.92
N LEU A 87 -11.27 -5.55 8.06
CA LEU A 87 -11.09 -5.54 6.61
C LEU A 87 -10.12 -4.44 6.16
N TRP A 88 -10.24 -3.24 6.73
CA TRP A 88 -9.30 -2.14 6.48
C TRP A 88 -7.87 -2.52 6.86
N THR A 89 -7.69 -3.16 8.01
CA THR A 89 -6.39 -3.62 8.47
C THR A 89 -5.80 -4.67 7.54
N SER A 90 -6.62 -5.60 7.05
CA SER A 90 -6.23 -6.58 6.03
C SER A 90 -5.70 -5.92 4.76
N TYR A 91 -6.44 -4.94 4.22
CA TYR A 91 -6.03 -4.22 3.02
C TYR A 91 -4.76 -3.39 3.24
N ALA A 92 -4.63 -2.73 4.40
CA ALA A 92 -3.43 -1.98 4.73
C ALA A 92 -2.19 -2.90 4.78
N LEU A 93 -2.32 -4.06 5.42
CA LEU A 93 -1.23 -5.02 5.56
C LEU A 93 -0.84 -5.69 4.24
N TYR A 94 -1.82 -6.08 3.42
CA TYR A 94 -1.56 -6.58 2.07
C TYR A 94 -0.79 -5.55 1.22
N ARG A 95 -1.13 -4.27 1.37
CA ARG A 95 -0.46 -3.21 0.60
C ARG A 95 0.90 -2.85 1.15
N PHE A 96 1.11 -2.97 2.45
CA PHE A 96 2.44 -2.86 3.03
C PHE A 96 3.40 -3.92 2.46
N GLU A 97 2.95 -5.17 2.39
CA GLU A 97 3.69 -6.26 1.75
C GLU A 97 3.98 -5.95 0.26
N SER A 98 2.95 -5.60 -0.51
CA SER A 98 3.10 -5.23 -1.92
C SER A 98 4.06 -4.06 -2.12
N ASN A 99 3.93 -3.00 -1.33
CA ASN A 99 4.77 -1.80 -1.41
C ASN A 99 6.25 -2.11 -1.13
N THR A 100 6.54 -3.07 -0.26
CA THR A 100 7.93 -3.50 0.02
C THR A 100 8.58 -4.10 -1.24
N ARG A 101 7.81 -4.88 -2.01
CA ARG A 101 8.26 -5.41 -3.30
C ARG A 101 8.41 -4.30 -4.34
N SER A 102 7.40 -3.45 -4.47
CA SER A 102 7.40 -2.32 -5.40
C SER A 102 8.56 -1.35 -5.14
N ALA A 103 8.93 -1.10 -3.88
CA ALA A 103 10.07 -0.26 -3.52
C ALA A 103 11.40 -0.76 -4.11
N THR A 104 11.58 -2.08 -4.20
CA THR A 104 12.78 -2.66 -4.81
C THR A 104 12.82 -2.40 -6.31
N ILE A 105 11.68 -2.48 -6.99
CA ILE A 105 11.58 -2.21 -8.43
C ILE A 105 11.76 -0.71 -8.70
N LEU A 106 11.15 0.16 -7.87
CA LEU A 106 11.33 1.61 -7.97
C LEU A 106 12.79 2.03 -7.80
N GLY A 107 13.58 1.32 -6.99
CA GLY A 107 15.01 1.58 -6.87
C GLY A 107 15.78 1.47 -8.20
N LEU A 108 15.30 0.64 -9.14
CA LEU A 108 15.91 0.50 -10.47
C LEU A 108 15.77 1.76 -11.32
N ILE A 109 14.70 2.56 -11.12
CA ILE A 109 14.45 3.81 -11.85
C ILE A 109 15.03 5.04 -11.14
N GLY A 110 15.88 4.84 -10.12
CA GLY A 110 16.55 5.93 -9.41
C GLY A 110 15.79 6.45 -8.19
N ALA A 111 14.78 5.73 -7.70
CA ALA A 111 14.10 6.03 -6.45
C ALA A 111 14.90 5.60 -5.20
N GLY A 112 16.19 5.27 -5.34
CA GLY A 112 17.08 4.91 -4.22
C GLY A 112 16.91 3.50 -3.66
N GLY A 113 17.58 3.25 -2.54
CA GLY A 113 17.48 2.00 -1.78
C GLY A 113 18.21 0.81 -2.40
N ILE A 114 17.82 -0.40 -1.99
CA ILE A 114 18.52 -1.64 -2.38
C ILE A 114 18.36 -1.97 -3.87
N GLY A 115 17.26 -1.54 -4.48
CA GLY A 115 17.04 -1.69 -5.93
C GLY A 115 18.07 -0.90 -6.75
N GLN A 116 18.47 0.29 -6.29
CA GLN A 116 19.48 1.08 -6.96
C GLN A 116 20.85 0.38 -6.90
N LEU A 117 21.23 -0.12 -5.73
CA LEU A 117 22.46 -0.92 -5.54
C LEU A 117 22.48 -2.15 -6.46
N LEU A 118 21.35 -2.86 -6.57
CA LEU A 118 21.21 -3.99 -7.48
C LEU A 118 21.47 -3.56 -8.94
N PHE A 119 20.85 -2.46 -9.37
CA PHE A 119 21.01 -1.93 -10.72
C PHE A 119 22.46 -1.51 -11.02
N GLU A 120 23.13 -0.86 -10.08
CA GLU A 120 24.53 -0.44 -10.19
C GLU A 120 25.48 -1.65 -10.36
N GLN A 121 25.29 -2.72 -9.58
CA GLN A 121 26.13 -3.92 -9.69
C GLN A 121 25.87 -4.70 -10.98
N ILE A 122 24.63 -4.75 -11.45
CA ILE A 122 24.28 -5.32 -12.76
C ILE A 122 25.01 -4.55 -13.87
N ARG A 123 24.96 -3.21 -13.85
CA ARG A 123 25.64 -2.36 -14.84
C ARG A 123 27.16 -2.45 -14.78
N SER A 124 27.70 -2.77 -13.61
CA SER A 124 29.14 -2.95 -13.40
C SER A 124 29.64 -4.36 -13.75
N PHE A 125 28.77 -5.24 -14.29
CA PHE A 125 29.07 -6.64 -14.59
C PHE A 125 29.58 -7.44 -13.37
N GLN A 126 29.25 -7.00 -12.15
CA GLN A 126 29.68 -7.61 -10.88
C GLN A 126 28.70 -8.71 -10.44
N TYR A 127 28.60 -9.78 -11.23
CA TYR A 127 27.58 -10.83 -11.03
C TYR A 127 27.61 -11.48 -9.64
N GLY A 128 28.79 -11.62 -9.01
CA GLY A 128 28.90 -12.13 -7.65
C GLY A 128 28.21 -11.22 -6.62
N LYS A 129 28.39 -9.90 -6.72
CA LYS A 129 27.72 -8.91 -5.86
C LYS A 129 26.23 -8.84 -6.17
N THR A 130 25.85 -8.89 -7.44
CA THR A 130 24.45 -8.95 -7.88
C THR A 130 23.72 -10.13 -7.27
N ALA A 131 24.29 -11.33 -7.31
CA ALA A 131 23.70 -12.52 -6.71
C ALA A 131 23.51 -12.39 -5.20
N ALA A 132 24.50 -11.82 -4.49
CA ALA A 132 24.40 -11.57 -3.05
C ALA A 132 23.28 -10.57 -2.71
N ILE A 133 23.18 -9.46 -3.43
CA ILE A 133 22.11 -8.46 -3.24
C ILE A 133 20.74 -9.09 -3.52
N LEU A 134 20.63 -9.88 -4.59
CA LEU A 134 19.38 -10.55 -4.95
C LEU A 134 18.93 -11.54 -3.88
N LEU A 135 19.86 -12.30 -3.28
CA LEU A 135 19.57 -13.18 -2.14
C LEU A 135 19.08 -12.38 -0.93
N ILE A 136 19.73 -11.27 -0.60
CA ILE A 136 19.30 -10.37 0.50
C ILE A 136 17.87 -9.87 0.27
N ILE A 137 17.55 -9.43 -0.95
CA ILE A 137 16.19 -8.98 -1.32
C ILE A 137 15.18 -10.10 -1.12
N ILE A 138 15.47 -11.31 -1.60
CA ILE A 138 14.56 -12.46 -1.46
C ILE A 138 14.29 -12.74 0.02
N VAL A 139 15.35 -12.81 0.84
CA VAL A 139 15.22 -13.07 2.29
C VAL A 139 14.42 -11.96 2.97
N ALA A 140 14.72 -10.69 2.69
CA ALA A 140 14.02 -9.56 3.29
C ALA A 140 12.54 -9.53 2.91
N VAL A 141 12.20 -9.70 1.63
CA VAL A 141 10.81 -9.71 1.15
C VAL A 141 10.05 -10.90 1.74
N THR A 142 10.68 -12.08 1.82
CA THR A 142 10.06 -13.27 2.42
C THR A 142 9.78 -13.09 3.91
N LEU A 143 10.70 -12.46 4.65
CA LEU A 143 10.49 -12.14 6.07
C LEU A 143 9.35 -11.16 6.27
N VAL A 144 9.25 -10.13 5.42
CA VAL A 144 8.15 -9.16 5.48
C VAL A 144 6.81 -9.80 5.16
N ASP A 145 6.74 -10.66 4.15
CA ASP A 145 5.54 -11.43 3.81
C ASP A 145 5.13 -12.35 4.97
N PHE A 146 6.07 -13.13 5.51
CA PHE A 146 5.80 -14.02 6.65
C PHE A 146 5.26 -13.25 7.87
N LEU A 147 5.90 -12.13 8.24
CA LEU A 147 5.44 -11.28 9.35
C LEU A 147 4.05 -10.72 9.08
N SER A 148 3.78 -10.30 7.84
CA SER A 148 2.47 -9.80 7.41
C SER A 148 1.39 -10.87 7.46
N GLN A 149 1.70 -12.13 7.15
CA GLN A 149 0.76 -13.24 7.29
C GLN A 149 0.46 -13.56 8.76
N VAL A 150 1.48 -13.56 9.62
CA VAL A 150 1.30 -13.81 11.07
C VAL A 150 0.43 -12.73 11.70
N LEU A 151 0.69 -11.45 11.37
CA LEU A 151 -0.13 -10.33 11.84
C LEU A 151 -1.58 -10.46 11.37
N ARG A 152 -1.81 -10.82 10.10
CA ARG A 152 -3.16 -11.02 9.54
C ARG A 152 -3.95 -12.10 10.28
N LYS A 153 -3.30 -13.24 10.59
CA LYS A 153 -3.90 -14.36 11.34
C LYS A 153 -4.22 -14.04 12.80
N ARG A 154 -3.62 -13.01 13.39
CA ARG A 154 -3.94 -12.57 14.76
C ARG A 154 -5.02 -11.51 14.83
N LEU A 155 -5.22 -10.78 13.73
CA LEU A 155 -6.17 -9.67 13.65
C LEU A 155 -7.53 -10.09 13.09
N MET A 156 -7.58 -11.24 12.41
CA MET A 156 -8.79 -11.93 11.97
C MET A 156 -9.05 -13.15 12.85
#